data_AF-A0A8C6WWD1-F1
#
_entry.id   AF-A0A8C6WWD1-F1
#
_cell.length_a   1.000
_cell.length_b   1.000
_cell.length_c   1.000
_cell.angle_alpha   90.00
_cell.angle_beta   90.00
_cell.angle_gamma   90.00
#
_symmetry.space_group_name_H-M   'P 1'
#
loop_
_entity.id
_entity.type
_entity.pdbx_description
1 polymer ?
#
loop_
_entity_poly.entity_id
_entity_poly.type
_entity_poly.pdbx_seq_one_letter_code
_entity_poly.pdbx_strand_id
1 'polypeptide(L)'
;MNFVDPKEYSYPGLVRKNRYKTILPNTHSRVILKSEDEEDFLSTYINANYLKGYDGEEQAYIATQGPTVNTVGDFWRMVWQERCPIIVMITNLEEKNEVSESMKSCFIATSILCKQLRTEGVVDILKTTCQLRLDR
;
A
#
# COMPACT_ATOMS: atom_id res chain seq x y z
N MET A 1 -9.15 17.34 -3.53
CA MET A 1 -7.68 17.20 -3.31
C MET A 1 -7.51 16.05 -2.33
N ASN A 2 -6.81 15.00 -2.73
CA ASN A 2 -6.65 13.75 -1.97
C ASN A 2 -5.41 13.76 -1.06
N PHE A 3 -4.95 14.95 -0.64
CA PHE A 3 -3.80 15.09 0.24
C PHE A 3 -4.30 15.17 1.67
N VAL A 4 -3.88 14.23 2.51
CA VAL A 4 -4.18 14.23 3.95
C VAL A 4 -3.37 15.33 4.62
N ASP A 5 -4.02 16.13 5.50
CA ASP A 5 -3.30 17.08 6.34
C ASP A 5 -2.42 16.28 7.33
N PRO A 6 -1.09 16.51 7.40
CA PRO A 6 -0.22 15.87 8.37
C PRO A 6 -0.68 16.00 9.83
N LYS A 7 -1.50 17.02 10.14
CA LYS A 7 -2.12 17.18 11.47
C LYS A 7 -3.08 16.05 11.83
N GLU A 8 -3.68 15.35 10.86
CA GLU A 8 -4.54 14.18 11.10
C GLU A 8 -3.74 12.99 11.65
N TYR A 9 -2.41 12.99 11.51
CA TYR A 9 -1.52 11.91 11.92
C TYR A 9 -0.47 12.38 12.95
N SER A 10 -0.89 13.14 13.96
CA SER A 10 -0.02 13.61 15.04
C SER A 10 0.13 12.56 16.18
N TYR A 11 0.71 11.40 15.87
CA TYR A 11 0.98 10.33 16.85
C TYR A 11 2.48 10.18 17.11
N PRO A 12 2.93 10.11 18.39
CA PRO A 12 4.33 9.82 18.72
C PRO A 12 4.80 8.53 18.04
N GLY A 13 6.03 8.52 17.50
CA GLY A 13 6.61 7.33 16.86
C GLY A 13 6.13 7.02 15.44
N LEU A 14 5.01 7.58 14.98
CA LEU A 14 4.42 7.30 13.66
C LEU A 14 5.34 7.61 12.49
N VAL A 15 6.18 8.65 12.62
CA VAL A 15 7.18 9.04 11.62
C VAL A 15 8.08 7.87 11.23
N ARG A 16 8.34 6.92 12.14
CA ARG A 16 9.18 5.74 11.89
C ARG A 16 8.50 4.68 11.01
N LYS A 17 7.17 4.74 10.90
CA LYS A 17 6.35 3.85 10.06
C LYS A 17 6.12 4.41 8.65
N ASN A 18 6.55 5.64 8.37
CA ASN A 18 6.36 6.30 7.07
C ASN A 18 7.70 6.50 6.35
N ARG A 19 7.78 6.02 5.10
CA ARG A 19 8.96 6.25 4.24
C ARG A 19 9.08 7.73 3.87
N TYR A 20 7.95 8.38 3.58
CA TYR A 20 7.88 9.81 3.25
C TYR A 20 6.90 10.51 4.19
N LYS A 21 7.34 11.60 4.85
CA LYS A 21 6.51 12.35 5.82
C LYS A 21 5.28 13.00 5.19
N THR A 22 5.33 13.26 3.89
CA THR A 22 4.29 13.97 3.12
C THR A 22 3.33 13.04 2.39
N ILE A 23 3.61 11.74 2.36
CA ILE A 23 2.76 10.74 1.69
C ILE A 23 2.14 9.88 2.78
N LEU A 24 0.95 10.28 3.21
CA LEU A 24 0.20 9.62 4.28
C LEU A 24 -1.05 8.95 3.71
N PRO A 25 -1.53 7.86 4.33
CA PRO A 25 -2.70 7.16 3.83
C PRO A 25 -3.98 7.94 4.11
N ASN A 26 -4.90 7.98 3.15
CA ASN A 26 -6.22 8.60 3.32
C ASN A 26 -6.98 7.95 4.48
N THR A 27 -7.51 8.77 5.40
CA THR A 27 -8.15 8.28 6.65
C THR A 27 -9.37 7.39 6.40
N HIS A 28 -10.17 7.69 5.38
CA HIS A 28 -11.41 6.97 5.05
C HIS A 28 -11.19 5.61 4.38
N SER A 29 -10.03 5.39 3.75
CA SER A 29 -9.73 4.15 3.01
C SER A 29 -8.49 3.45 3.52
N ARG A 30 -7.91 3.87 4.65
CA ARG A 30 -6.70 3.27 5.19
C ARG A 30 -6.92 1.81 5.55
N VAL A 31 -5.90 1.00 5.35
CA VAL A 31 -5.88 -0.37 5.90
C VAL A 31 -5.58 -0.26 7.40
N ILE A 32 -6.32 -1.02 8.21
CA ILE A 32 -6.15 -1.09 9.67
C ILE A 32 -5.70 -2.51 9.99
N LEU A 33 -4.54 -2.64 10.63
CA LEU A 33 -4.02 -3.93 11.09
C LEU A 33 -4.76 -4.37 12.34
N LYS A 34 -5.18 -5.63 12.39
CA LYS A 34 -5.72 -6.28 13.59
C LYS A 34 -4.58 -6.49 14.59
N SER A 35 -4.82 -6.10 15.84
CA SER A 35 -3.89 -6.18 16.96
C SER A 35 -4.63 -6.68 18.20
N GLU A 36 -3.92 -7.26 19.16
CA GLU A 36 -4.52 -7.63 20.47
C GLU A 36 -4.94 -6.38 21.25
N ASP A 37 -4.19 -5.29 21.07
CA ASP A 37 -4.52 -3.96 21.59
C ASP A 37 -4.96 -3.07 20.42
N GLU A 38 -6.27 -3.03 20.18
CA GLU A 38 -6.86 -2.21 19.12
C GLU A 38 -6.81 -0.70 19.41
N GLU A 39 -6.58 -0.30 20.67
CA GLU A 39 -6.46 1.10 21.08
C GLU A 39 -5.06 1.67 20.78
N ASP A 40 -4.03 0.82 20.71
CA ASP A 40 -2.70 1.25 20.26
C ASP A 40 -2.70 1.55 18.75
N PHE A 41 -2.80 2.83 18.43
CA PHE A 41 -2.74 3.34 17.06
C PHE A 41 -1.49 2.87 16.30
N LEU A 42 -0.33 2.77 16.95
CA LEU A 42 0.89 2.35 16.24
C LEU A 42 0.83 0.88 15.84
N SER A 43 0.26 0.00 16.68
CA SER A 43 0.12 -1.43 16.39
C SER A 43 -0.88 -1.72 15.25
N THR A 44 -1.87 -0.84 15.08
CA THR A 44 -2.93 -0.93 14.06
C THR A 44 -2.60 -0.16 12.78
N TYR A 45 -1.53 0.65 12.79
CA TYR A 45 -1.15 1.49 11.66
C TYR A 45 -0.27 0.78 10.62
N ILE A 46 -0.64 0.95 9.35
CA ILE A 46 0.24 0.77 8.20
C ILE A 46 -0.05 1.85 7.15
N ASN A 47 0.98 2.31 6.43
CA ASN A 47 0.80 3.25 5.33
C ASN A 47 0.30 2.51 4.09
N ALA A 48 -1.01 2.27 4.04
CA ALA A 48 -1.70 1.61 2.96
C ALA A 48 -3.15 2.08 2.84
N ASN A 49 -3.70 2.05 1.64
CA ASN A 49 -5.09 2.35 1.33
C ASN A 49 -5.72 1.27 0.46
N TYR A 50 -6.98 0.95 0.76
CA TYR A 50 -7.85 0.24 -0.17
C TYR A 50 -8.16 1.12 -1.38
N LEU A 51 -8.12 0.52 -2.57
CA LEU A 51 -8.51 1.14 -3.82
C LEU A 51 -9.60 0.31 -4.49
N LYS A 52 -10.45 0.99 -5.27
CA LYS A 52 -11.54 0.37 -6.01
C LYS A 52 -11.03 -0.30 -7.28
N GLY A 53 -11.76 -1.32 -7.72
CA GLY A 53 -11.55 -2.03 -8.97
C GLY A 53 -12.07 -1.27 -10.17
N TYR A 54 -11.72 -1.77 -11.37
CA TYR A 54 -12.17 -1.21 -12.65
C TYR A 54 -13.71 -1.20 -12.79
N ASP A 55 -14.39 -2.18 -12.21
CA ASP A 55 -15.85 -2.34 -12.19
C ASP A 55 -16.50 -1.71 -10.94
N GLY A 56 -15.75 -0.91 -10.18
CA GLY A 56 -16.21 -0.37 -8.90
C GLY A 56 -16.19 -1.38 -7.76
N GLU A 57 -15.57 -2.55 -7.93
CA GLU A 57 -15.34 -3.51 -6.84
C GLU A 57 -14.60 -2.83 -5.68
N GLU A 58 -15.27 -2.70 -4.53
CA GLU A 58 -14.67 -2.10 -3.34
C GLU A 58 -13.51 -2.97 -2.84
N GLN A 59 -12.44 -2.33 -2.36
CA GLN A 59 -11.26 -3.00 -1.79
C GLN A 59 -10.58 -4.01 -2.74
N ALA A 60 -10.70 -3.81 -4.06
CA ALA A 60 -10.06 -4.65 -5.07
C ALA A 60 -8.53 -4.56 -5.10
N TYR A 61 -7.94 -3.55 -4.44
CA TYR A 61 -6.48 -3.43 -4.33
C TYR A 61 -6.06 -2.76 -3.03
N ILE A 62 -4.77 -2.90 -2.70
CA ILE A 62 -4.12 -2.21 -1.60
C ILE A 62 -2.87 -1.45 -2.10
N ALA A 63 -2.97 -0.14 -2.25
CA ALA A 63 -1.77 0.66 -2.48
C ALA A 63 -1.04 0.88 -1.15
N THR A 64 0.24 0.56 -1.08
CA THR A 64 1.07 0.75 0.13
C THR A 64 2.43 1.33 -0.23
N GLN A 65 3.16 1.80 0.77
CA GLN A 65 4.58 2.12 0.59
C GLN A 65 5.42 0.85 0.49
N GLY A 66 6.59 0.94 -0.14
CA GLY A 66 7.59 -0.14 -0.01
C GLY A 66 8.01 -0.31 1.46
N PRO A 67 7.98 -1.53 2.03
CA PRO A 67 8.29 -1.76 3.44
C PRO A 67 9.64 -1.17 3.83
N THR A 68 9.71 -0.59 5.03
CA THR A 68 10.97 -0.18 5.65
C THR A 68 11.41 -1.24 6.66
N VAL A 69 12.62 -1.09 7.21
CA VAL A 69 13.12 -1.97 8.29
C VAL A 69 12.17 -2.04 9.49
N ASN A 70 11.42 -0.95 9.76
CA ASN A 70 10.49 -0.88 10.89
C ASN A 70 9.09 -1.42 10.57
N THR A 71 8.76 -1.66 9.28
CA THR A 71 7.39 -2.00 8.85
C THR A 71 7.31 -3.31 8.08
N VAL A 72 8.40 -4.09 8.01
CA VAL A 72 8.40 -5.40 7.33
C VAL A 72 7.44 -6.38 8.01
N GLY A 73 7.38 -6.37 9.35
CA GLY A 73 6.42 -7.20 10.11
C GLY A 73 4.97 -6.77 9.86
N ASP A 74 4.72 -5.46 9.88
CA ASP A 74 3.39 -4.89 9.60
C ASP A 74 2.92 -5.21 8.17
N PHE A 75 3.84 -5.18 7.20
CA PHE A 75 3.55 -5.55 5.82
C PHE A 75 3.08 -7.00 5.70
N TRP A 76 3.80 -7.95 6.32
CA TRP A 76 3.40 -9.36 6.27
C TRP A 76 2.13 -9.63 7.07
N ARG A 77 1.89 -8.90 8.17
CA ARG A 77 0.60 -8.93 8.89
C ARG A 77 -0.55 -8.50 7.97
N MET A 78 -0.37 -7.41 7.22
CA MET A 78 -1.36 -6.95 6.24
C MET A 78 -1.63 -8.02 5.18
N VAL A 79 -0.58 -8.55 4.55
CA VAL A 79 -0.68 -9.60 3.52
C VAL A 79 -1.44 -10.82 4.03
N TRP A 80 -1.14 -11.26 5.25
CA TRP A 80 -1.81 -12.40 5.87
C TRP A 80 -3.27 -12.10 6.19
N GLN A 81 -3.53 -10.96 6.84
CA GLN A 81 -4.87 -10.52 7.25
C GLN A 81 -5.82 -10.40 6.05
N GLU A 82 -5.35 -9.74 4.99
CA GLU A 82 -6.12 -9.47 3.77
C GLU A 82 -6.11 -10.65 2.80
N ARG A 83 -5.45 -11.75 3.18
CA ARG A 83 -5.29 -12.98 2.39
C ARG A 83 -4.78 -12.66 0.98
N CYS A 84 -3.80 -11.78 0.87
CA CYS A 84 -3.35 -11.28 -0.41
C CYS A 84 -2.71 -12.41 -1.24
N PRO A 85 -3.28 -12.78 -2.40
CA PRO A 85 -2.74 -13.89 -3.19
C PRO A 85 -1.55 -13.47 -4.07
N ILE A 86 -1.42 -12.17 -4.36
CA ILE A 86 -0.42 -11.61 -5.27
C ILE A 86 0.11 -10.29 -4.71
N ILE A 87 1.43 -10.09 -4.79
CA ILE A 87 2.11 -8.84 -4.49
C ILE A 87 2.79 -8.37 -5.78
N VAL A 88 2.60 -7.10 -6.14
CA VAL A 88 3.26 -6.49 -7.30
C VAL A 88 4.23 -5.42 -6.80
N MET A 89 5.47 -5.50 -7.26
CA MET A 89 6.49 -4.51 -6.94
C MET A 89 6.84 -3.76 -8.21
N ILE A 90 6.77 -2.43 -8.14
CA ILE A 90 6.96 -1.56 -9.30
C ILE A 90 8.00 -0.54 -8.92
N THR A 91 9.24 -0.99 -8.93
CA THR A 91 10.43 -0.14 -8.79
C THR A 91 11.50 -0.72 -9.67
N ASN A 92 12.32 0.16 -10.27
CA ASN A 92 13.61 -0.29 -10.77
C ASN A 92 14.51 -0.62 -9.58
N LEU A 93 15.35 -1.64 -9.73
CA LEU A 93 16.37 -2.00 -8.74
C LEU A 93 17.44 -0.90 -8.61
N GLU A 94 17.62 -0.11 -9.68
CA GLU A 94 18.50 1.06 -9.73
C GLU A 94 17.74 2.29 -10.23
N GLU A 95 17.72 3.33 -9.41
CA GLU A 95 17.35 4.68 -9.83
C GLU A 95 18.60 5.57 -9.73
N LYS A 96 19.35 5.70 -10.84
CA LYS A 96 20.40 6.71 -11.08
C LYS A 96 21.36 6.97 -9.89
N ASN A 97 22.50 6.27 -9.86
CA ASN A 97 23.70 6.56 -9.05
C ASN A 97 23.53 6.66 -7.52
N GLU A 98 22.33 6.52 -6.98
CA GLU A 98 22.12 6.05 -5.62
C GLU A 98 21.87 4.55 -5.74
N VAL A 99 22.71 3.72 -5.10
CA VAL A 99 22.36 2.32 -4.85
C VAL A 99 21.07 2.37 -4.04
N SER A 100 19.93 2.20 -4.69
CA SER A 100 18.65 2.19 -4.01
C SER A 100 18.53 0.87 -3.26
N GLU A 101 19.08 0.80 -2.06
CA GLU A 101 18.74 -0.18 -1.02
C GLU A 101 17.25 -0.09 -0.59
N SER A 102 16.42 0.59 -1.37
CA SER A 102 15.14 1.13 -0.98
C SER A 102 14.15 0.86 -2.10
N MET A 103 13.37 -0.21 -1.97
CA MET A 103 12.09 -0.41 -2.66
C MET A 103 11.21 0.84 -2.46
N LYS A 104 11.21 1.79 -3.41
CA LYS A 104 10.48 3.06 -3.29
C LYS A 104 8.96 2.94 -3.54
N SER A 105 8.45 1.85 -4.13
CA SER A 105 7.01 1.62 -4.31
C SER A 105 6.63 0.13 -4.47
N CYS A 106 5.93 -0.42 -3.48
CA CYS A 106 5.22 -1.69 -3.61
C CYS A 106 3.73 -1.39 -3.78
N PHE A 107 3.16 -1.71 -4.95
CA PHE A 107 1.71 -1.68 -5.14
C PHE A 107 1.18 -3.08 -4.88
N ILE A 108 0.56 -3.34 -3.72
CA ILE A 108 -0.06 -4.65 -3.51
C ILE A 108 -1.39 -4.68 -4.27
N ALA A 109 -1.39 -5.34 -5.42
CA ALA A 109 -2.61 -5.52 -6.18
C ALA A 109 -3.36 -6.78 -5.68
N THR A 110 -4.28 -6.59 -4.73
CA THR A 110 -5.04 -7.69 -4.13
C THR A 110 -6.38 -7.94 -4.81
N SER A 111 -6.39 -8.63 -5.96
CA SER A 111 -7.52 -9.42 -6.54
C SER A 111 -7.52 -9.36 -8.07
N ILE A 112 -7.13 -8.23 -8.66
CA ILE A 112 -7.34 -8.00 -10.10
C ILE A 112 -6.37 -8.79 -10.96
N LEU A 113 -5.11 -9.00 -10.56
CA LEU A 113 -4.21 -9.87 -11.33
C LEU A 113 -4.78 -11.27 -11.45
N CYS A 114 -5.43 -11.79 -10.41
CA CYS A 114 -6.04 -13.11 -10.48
C CYS A 114 -7.26 -13.17 -11.41
N LYS A 115 -8.05 -12.09 -11.53
CA LYS A 115 -9.19 -12.03 -12.47
C LYS A 115 -8.68 -11.80 -13.90
N GLN A 116 -7.88 -10.76 -14.15
CA GLN A 116 -7.29 -10.48 -15.48
C GLN A 116 -6.43 -11.63 -16.00
N LEU A 117 -5.60 -12.25 -15.17
CA LEU A 117 -4.83 -13.43 -15.59
C LEU A 117 -5.76 -14.61 -15.93
N ARG A 118 -6.85 -14.79 -15.18
CA ARG A 118 -7.85 -15.84 -15.46
C ARG A 118 -8.69 -15.56 -16.70
N THR A 119 -9.00 -14.31 -17.01
CA THR A 119 -9.89 -13.93 -18.12
C THR A 119 -9.16 -13.60 -19.40
N GLU A 120 -7.99 -12.95 -19.31
CA GLU A 120 -7.24 -12.39 -20.44
C GLU A 120 -5.90 -13.12 -20.68
N GLY A 121 -5.45 -13.95 -19.74
CA GLY A 121 -4.17 -14.67 -19.84
C GLY A 121 -2.92 -13.77 -19.74
N VAL A 122 -3.12 -12.46 -19.60
CA VAL A 122 -2.07 -11.44 -19.46
C VAL A 122 -2.48 -10.41 -18.43
N VAL A 123 -1.51 -9.75 -17.81
CA VAL A 123 -1.75 -8.64 -16.88
C VAL A 123 -0.97 -7.42 -17.36
N ASP A 124 -1.69 -6.33 -17.64
CA ASP A 124 -1.08 -5.03 -17.90
C ASP A 124 -0.88 -4.25 -16.59
N ILE A 125 0.26 -4.54 -15.95
CA ILE A 125 0.67 -3.91 -14.69
C ILE A 125 0.76 -2.38 -14.85
N LEU A 126 1.17 -1.87 -16.02
CA LEU A 126 1.34 -0.43 -16.25
C LEU A 126 -0.01 0.27 -16.34
N LYS A 127 -0.98 -0.29 -17.05
CA LYS A 127 -2.34 0.26 -17.12
C LYS A 127 -3.03 0.25 -15.76
N THR A 128 -2.95 -0.86 -15.03
CA THR A 128 -3.48 -0.94 -13.67
C THR A 128 -2.86 0.13 -12.78
N THR A 129 -1.55 0.33 -12.87
CA THR A 129 -0.84 1.25 -11.93
C THR A 129 -0.91 2.71 -12.32
N CYS A 130 -1.07 3.02 -13.60
CA CYS A 130 -1.48 4.36 -14.05
C CYS A 130 -2.87 4.71 -13.51
N GLN A 131 -3.84 3.78 -13.54
CA GLN A 131 -5.18 4.03 -13.00
C GLN A 131 -5.15 4.24 -11.48
N LEU A 132 -4.42 3.40 -10.74
CA LEU A 132 -4.24 3.56 -9.29
C LEU A 132 -3.49 4.85 -8.90
N ARG A 133 -2.68 5.41 -9.81
CA ARG A 133 -2.03 6.72 -9.64
C ARG A 133 -2.98 7.89 -9.92
N LEU A 134 -3.99 7.71 -10.76
CA LEU A 134 -5.00 8.74 -11.07
C LEU A 134 -6.13 8.79 -10.03
N ASP A 135 -6.37 7.69 -9.31
CA ASP A 135 -7.28 7.62 -8.17
C ASP A 135 -6.64 8.13 -6.85
N ARG A 136 -5.35 8.47 -6.88
CA ARG A 136 -4.67 9.28 -5.85
C ARG A 136 -4.79 10.75 -6.18
#